data_AF-A0A142LL63-F1
#
_entry.id   AF-A0A142LL63-F1
#
_cell.length_a   1.000
_cell.length_b   1.000
_cell.length_c   1.000
_cell.angle_alpha   90.00
_cell.angle_beta   90.00
_cell.angle_gamma   90.00
#
_symmetry.space_group_name_H-M   'P 1'
#
loop_
_entity.id
_entity.type
_entity.pdbx_description
1 polymer ?
#
loop_
_entity_poly.entity_id
_entity_poly.type
_entity_poly.pdbx_seq_one_letter_code
_entity_poly.pdbx_strand_id
1 'polypeptide(L)'
;MPVFTAWFDQLEYDKSTKLTTALINDTNWARPVGVNNQERWIAVAEQAGGGIAAFFIIHAVDVNAERRVVRNIDDDKVFVGKLVRDGTATFLVGQPRIL
;
A
#
# COMPACT_ATOMS: atom_id res chain seq x y z
N MET A 1 -5.31 8.13 11.72
CA MET A 1 -5.10 7.84 10.29
C MET A 1 -4.60 6.41 10.18
N PRO A 2 -5.30 5.51 9.48
CA PRO A 2 -4.83 4.15 9.26
C PRO A 2 -3.49 4.12 8.52
N VAL A 3 -2.71 3.09 8.81
CA VAL A 3 -1.37 2.91 8.27
C VAL A 3 -1.29 1.54 7.62
N PHE A 4 -0.81 1.53 6.39
CA PHE A 4 -0.67 0.35 5.57
C PHE A 4 0.80 0.09 5.23
N THR A 5 1.03 -1.06 4.61
CA THR A 5 2.32 -1.38 4.02
C THR A 5 2.10 -1.81 2.58
N ALA A 6 3.02 -1.40 1.70
CA ALA A 6 2.97 -1.72 0.29
C ALA A 6 4.31 -2.35 -0.13
N TRP A 7 4.27 -3.30 -1.05
CA TRP A 7 5.48 -3.89 -1.60
C TRP A 7 6.06 -2.99 -2.68
N PHE A 8 7.39 -2.79 -2.66
CA PHE A 8 8.09 -1.93 -3.63
C PHE A 8 7.83 -2.32 -5.09
N ASP A 9 7.75 -3.63 -5.38
CA ASP A 9 7.49 -4.16 -6.72
C ASP A 9 6.01 -4.06 -7.15
N GLN A 10 5.16 -3.50 -6.30
CA GLN A 10 3.73 -3.23 -6.57
C GLN A 10 3.43 -1.73 -6.48
N LEU A 11 4.45 -0.90 -6.72
CA LEU A 11 4.32 0.54 -6.81
C LEU A 11 4.38 0.99 -8.26
N GLU A 12 3.56 1.98 -8.58
CA GLU A 12 3.69 2.77 -9.79
C GLU A 12 3.97 4.22 -9.40
N TYR A 13 4.94 4.86 -10.07
CA TYR A 13 5.26 6.27 -9.84
C TYR A 13 4.98 7.08 -11.11
N ASP A 14 4.05 8.02 -10.98
CA ASP A 14 3.75 8.97 -12.05
C ASP A 14 4.70 10.17 -11.96
N LYS A 15 5.57 10.31 -12.98
CA LYS A 15 6.55 11.41 -13.05
C LYS A 15 5.90 12.78 -13.25
N SER A 16 4.68 12.86 -13.77
CA SER A 16 3.97 14.10 -14.05
C SER A 16 3.29 14.64 -12.80
N THR A 17 2.48 13.81 -12.14
CA THR A 17 1.75 14.18 -10.92
C THR A 17 2.60 14.05 -9.65
N LYS A 18 3.74 13.36 -9.74
CA LYS A 18 4.64 13.02 -8.61
C LYS A 18 3.98 12.13 -7.56
N LEU A 19 2.90 11.43 -7.93
CA LEU A 19 2.19 10.50 -7.07
C LEU A 19 2.73 9.08 -7.21
N THR A 20 2.73 8.37 -6.10
CA THR A 20 2.97 6.93 -6.01
C THR A 20 1.63 6.24 -5.77
N THR A 21 1.31 5.30 -6.65
CA THR A 21 0.18 4.38 -6.51
C THR A 21 0.69 3.07 -5.94
N ALA A 22 0.12 2.66 -4.81
CA ALA A 22 0.53 1.47 -4.07
C ALA A 22 -0.65 0.50 -3.94
N LEU A 23 -0.51 -0.73 -4.44
CA LEU A 23 -1.50 -1.77 -4.17
C LEU A 23 -1.43 -2.20 -2.70
N ILE A 24 -2.52 -2.05 -1.96
CA ILE A 24 -2.59 -2.45 -0.53
C ILE A 24 -3.47 -3.68 -0.30
N ASN A 25 -4.45 -3.90 -1.18
CA ASN A 25 -5.30 -5.09 -1.13
C ASN A 25 -5.78 -5.48 -2.53
N ASP A 26 -5.92 -6.77 -2.79
CA ASP A 26 -6.65 -7.29 -3.94
C ASP A 26 -7.43 -8.53 -3.50
N THR A 27 -8.75 -8.51 -3.63
CA THR A 27 -9.61 -9.60 -3.15
C THR A 27 -9.44 -10.89 -3.96
N ASN A 28 -8.90 -10.81 -5.18
CA ASN A 28 -8.54 -11.97 -5.99
C ASN A 28 -7.15 -12.53 -5.68
N TRP A 29 -6.42 -11.92 -4.74
CA TRP A 29 -5.05 -12.33 -4.47
C TRP A 29 -5.01 -13.69 -3.77
N ALA A 30 -4.61 -14.71 -4.52
CA ALA A 30 -4.46 -16.08 -4.01
C ALA A 30 -3.07 -16.35 -3.37
N ARG A 31 -2.21 -15.32 -3.21
CA ARG A 31 -0.88 -15.52 -2.62
C ARG A 31 -0.98 -15.57 -1.09
N PRO A 32 -0.17 -16.39 -0.41
CA PRO A 32 -0.17 -16.50 1.06
C PRO A 32 0.37 -15.25 1.79
N VAL A 33 0.75 -14.19 1.06
CA VAL A 33 1.35 -12.96 1.60
C VAL A 33 0.47 -11.77 1.22
N GLY A 34 -0.01 -11.02 2.22
CA GLY A 34 -0.91 -9.87 1.99
C GLY A 34 -2.40 -10.19 2.13
N VAL A 35 -2.77 -11.07 3.07
CA VAL A 35 -4.15 -11.49 3.35
C VAL A 35 -5.10 -10.28 3.41
N ASN A 36 -6.32 -10.45 2.86
CA ASN A 36 -7.52 -9.58 2.94
C ASN A 36 -7.90 -9.05 4.34
N ASN A 37 -7.09 -9.30 5.38
CA ASN A 37 -7.21 -8.65 6.69
C ASN A 37 -7.04 -7.12 6.61
N GLN A 38 -6.64 -6.58 5.46
CA GLN A 38 -6.61 -5.15 5.21
C GLN A 38 -8.00 -4.54 4.99
N GLU A 39 -9.02 -5.29 4.55
CA GLU A 39 -10.37 -4.74 4.31
C GLU A 39 -10.97 -4.09 5.57
N ARG A 40 -10.70 -4.66 6.75
CA ARG A 40 -11.11 -4.03 8.02
C ARG A 40 -10.48 -2.65 8.20
N TRP A 41 -9.20 -2.51 7.88
CA TRP A 41 -8.47 -1.24 8.00
C TRP A 41 -8.83 -0.24 6.89
N ILE A 42 -9.15 -0.74 5.70
CA ILE A 42 -9.70 0.05 4.59
C ILE A 42 -11.03 0.66 5.01
N ALA A 43 -11.95 -0.14 5.56
CA ALA A 43 -13.23 0.37 6.06
C ALA A 43 -13.05 1.43 7.15
N VAL A 44 -12.08 1.25 8.06
CA VAL A 44 -11.74 2.28 9.07
C VAL A 44 -11.22 3.55 8.41
N ALA A 45 -10.40 3.47 7.36
CA ALA A 45 -9.88 4.64 6.64
C ALA A 45 -10.98 5.40 5.90
N GLU A 46 -11.89 4.67 5.26
CA GLU A 46 -13.07 5.24 4.59
C GLU A 46 -13.98 5.97 5.59
N GLN A 47 -14.22 5.40 6.77
CA GLN A 47 -15.11 5.97 7.80
C GLN A 47 -14.48 7.12 8.60
N ALA A 48 -13.24 6.95 9.07
CA ALA A 48 -12.62 7.87 10.03
C ALA A 48 -11.74 8.96 9.39
N GLY A 49 -11.30 8.75 8.14
CA GLY A 49 -10.33 9.62 7.47
C GLY A 49 -10.76 10.12 6.10
N GLY A 50 -12.02 9.91 5.70
CA GLY A 50 -12.49 10.26 4.35
C GLY A 50 -11.74 9.52 3.24
N GLY A 51 -11.23 8.31 3.55
CA GLY A 51 -10.39 7.53 2.65
C GLY A 51 -8.92 7.96 2.61
N ILE A 52 -8.47 8.86 3.50
CA ILE A 52 -7.04 9.21 3.61
C ILE A 52 -6.31 8.25 4.56
N ALA A 53 -5.17 7.74 4.12
CA ALA A 53 -4.31 6.88 4.91
C ALA A 53 -2.82 7.09 4.60
N ALA A 54 -1.98 6.54 5.47
CA ALA A 54 -0.54 6.50 5.27
C ALA A 54 -0.06 5.10 4.88
N PHE A 55 1.10 5.02 4.24
CA PHE A 55 1.78 3.73 4.01
C PHE A 55 3.30 3.84 4.02
N PHE A 56 3.93 2.71 4.34
CA PHE A 56 5.37 2.48 4.21
C PHE A 56 5.64 1.49 3.09
N ILE A 57 6.84 1.55 2.53
CA ILE A 57 7.28 0.63 1.47
C ILE A 57 8.10 -0.50 2.07
N ILE A 58 7.78 -1.73 1.69
CA ILE A 58 8.53 -2.94 2.06
C ILE A 58 9.31 -3.44 0.85
N HIS A 59 10.59 -3.75 1.04
CA HIS A 59 11.38 -4.49 0.05
C HIS A 59 11.48 -5.97 0.43
N ALA A 60 11.24 -6.85 -0.52
CA ALA A 60 11.45 -8.29 -0.35
C ALA A 60 12.92 -8.67 -0.58
N VAL A 61 13.38 -9.74 0.07
CA VAL A 61 14.67 -10.38 -0.27
C VAL A 61 14.63 -10.95 -1.69
N ASP A 62 13.53 -11.62 -2.02
CA ASP A 62 13.17 -12.16 -3.34
C ASP A 62 11.68 -11.88 -3.61
N VAL A 63 11.37 -11.19 -4.70
CA VAL A 63 10.01 -10.81 -5.11
C VAL A 63 9.22 -11.98 -5.71
N ASN A 64 9.92 -13.02 -6.18
CA ASN A 64 9.30 -14.18 -6.83
C ASN A 64 9.01 -15.33 -5.84
N ALA A 65 9.54 -15.25 -4.61
CA ALA A 65 9.30 -16.25 -3.58
C ALA A 65 7.80 -16.35 -3.23
N GLU A 66 7.31 -17.58 -3.07
CA GLU A 66 5.93 -17.86 -2.67
C GLU A 66 5.58 -17.21 -1.32
N ARG A 67 6.53 -17.28 -0.38
CA ARG A 67 6.51 -16.56 0.90
C ARG A 67 7.63 -15.53 0.90
N ARG A 68 7.28 -14.27 0.66
CA ARG A 68 8.25 -13.17 0.64
C ARG A 68 8.78 -12.92 2.05
N VAL A 69 10.11 -12.85 2.14
CA VAL A 69 10.81 -12.42 3.36
C VAL A 69 11.09 -10.92 3.22
N VAL A 70 10.79 -10.17 4.27
CA VAL A 70 11.09 -8.74 4.36
C VAL A 70 12.61 -8.56 4.43
N ARG A 71 13.18 -7.81 3.49
CA ARG A 71 14.58 -7.35 3.54
C ARG A 71 14.70 -6.14 4.45
N ASN A 72 13.88 -5.13 4.18
CA ASN A 72 13.74 -3.93 5.00
C ASN A 72 12.38 -3.25 4.74
N ILE A 73 12.08 -2.27 5.59
CA ILE A 73 10.97 -1.33 5.43
C ILE A 73 11.62 0.05 5.26
N ASP A 74 11.23 0.81 4.24
CA ASP A 74 11.63 2.21 4.07
C ASP A 74 10.80 3.07 5.04
N ASP A 75 11.27 3.16 6.29
CA ASP A 75 10.65 3.91 7.38
C ASP A 75 11.10 5.37 7.44
N ASP A 76 12.10 5.76 6.64
CA ASP A 76 12.52 7.14 6.42
C ASP A 76 11.48 7.94 5.64
N LYS A 77 10.59 7.27 4.89
CA LYS A 77 9.56 7.90 4.06
C LYS A 77 8.17 7.37 4.39
N VAL A 78 7.38 8.23 5.03
CA VAL A 78 5.94 8.00 5.21
C VAL A 78 5.20 8.58 4.02
N PHE A 79 4.50 7.75 3.25
CA PHE A 79 3.61 8.23 2.19
C PHE A 79 2.23 8.50 2.76
N VAL A 80 1.56 9.55 2.29
CA VAL A 80 0.17 9.85 2.64
C VAL A 80 -0.63 10.05 1.36
N GLY A 81 -1.80 9.41 1.30
CA GLY A 81 -2.58 9.36 0.08
C GLY A 81 -4.04 9.01 0.29
N LYS A 82 -4.78 9.00 -0.81
CA LYS A 82 -6.20 8.63 -0.86
C LYS A 82 -6.36 7.18 -1.30
N LEU A 83 -7.31 6.49 -0.69
CA LEU A 83 -7.78 5.18 -1.11
C LEU A 83 -8.54 5.28 -2.42
N VAL A 84 -8.20 4.40 -3.35
CA VAL A 84 -8.86 4.25 -4.65
C VAL A 84 -9.19 2.78 -4.85
N ARG A 85 -10.46 2.47 -5.11
CA ARG A 85 -10.90 1.11 -5.47
C ARG A 85 -11.01 1.01 -6.99
N ASP A 86 -10.47 -0.06 -7.55
CA ASP A 86 -10.60 -0.41 -8.96
C ASP A 86 -10.83 -1.93 -9.08
N GLY A 87 -12.08 -2.31 -9.36
CA GLY A 87 -12.51 -3.70 -9.37
C GLY A 87 -12.25 -4.40 -8.03
N THR A 88 -11.38 -5.40 -8.04
CA THR A 88 -10.99 -6.17 -6.85
C THR A 88 -9.80 -5.57 -6.11
N ALA A 89 -9.09 -4.64 -6.73
CA ALA A 89 -7.90 -4.01 -6.18
C ALA A 89 -8.25 -2.71 -5.42
N THR A 90 -7.53 -2.49 -4.32
CA THR A 90 -7.54 -1.24 -3.57
C THR A 90 -6.13 -0.69 -3.50
N PHE A 91 -6.01 0.57 -3.88
CA PHE A 91 -4.75 1.30 -3.95
C PHE A 91 -4.72 2.46 -2.96
N LEU A 92 -3.52 2.83 -2.53
CA LEU A 92 -3.23 4.16 -2.00
C LEU A 92 -2.49 4.98 -3.03
N VAL A 93 -3.05 6.13 -3.40
CA VAL A 93 -2.41 7.10 -4.30
C VAL A 93 -1.98 8.30 -3.48
N GLY A 94 -0.68 8.48 -3.33
CA GLY A 94 -0.12 9.46 -2.41
C GLY A 94 1.30 9.90 -2.74
N GLN A 95 1.89 10.69 -1.86
CA GLN A 95 3.27 11.16 -2.00
C GLN A 95 3.97 11.13 -0.63
N PRO A 96 5.32 11.15 -0.59
CA PRO A 96 6.05 11.27 0.66
C PRO A 96 5.59 12.52 1.42
N ARG A 97 5.30 12.36 2.70
CA ARG A 97 5.07 13.48 3.60
C ARG A 97 6.41 14.13 3.89
N ILE A 98 6.50 15.42 3.61
CA ILE A 98 7.63 16.24 4.07
C ILE A 98 7.45 16.38 5.59
N LEU A 99 8.41 15.86 6.35
CA LEU A 99 8.48 15.98 7.81
C LEU A 99 9.17 17.28 8.22
#